data_AF-A0A535VER3-F1
#
_entry.id   AF-A0A535VER3-F1
#
_cell.length_a   1.000
_cell.length_b   1.000
_cell.length_c   1.000
_cell.angle_alpha   90.00
_cell.angle_beta   90.00
_cell.angle_gamma   90.00
#
_symmetry.space_group_name_H-M   'P 1'
#
loop_
_entity.id
_entity.type
_entity.pdbx_description
1 polymer ?
#
loop_
_entity_poly.entity_id
_entity_poly.type
_entity_poly.pdbx_seq_one_letter_code
_entity_poly.pdbx_strand_id
1 'polypeptide(L)'
;MVRPSITALIALLSIVACGGSSNGPQGPSASSVSVQPGDLPHGMVKCDLTGDIDSFIAKEQSPDPQTSKSMSGYWADLKRAGATSAYAAIYTDSAAHCSAIKSSTSDIAAANYRLVVNFVVQFKDEKSAAGAYTNQSILGFSASALRSGGAQTIEGTKSGLTANSIVLDQSISNQSFYIALWQNKAFDTILALLNVDSTSSKKVATTENSRIK
;
A
#
# COMPACT_ATOMS: atom_id res chain seq x y z
N MET A 1 -38.40 -33.84 -69.59
CA MET A 1 -38.65 -34.79 -68.49
C MET A 1 -37.43 -34.82 -67.58
N VAL A 2 -37.66 -34.64 -66.27
CA VAL A 2 -37.10 -35.37 -65.09
C VAL A 2 -35.58 -35.68 -64.98
N ARG A 3 -35.03 -35.27 -63.82
CA ARG A 3 -33.77 -35.57 -63.07
C ARG A 3 -33.25 -37.03 -63.11
N PRO A 4 -32.02 -37.40 -62.65
CA PRO A 4 -31.13 -36.76 -61.62
C PRO A 4 -29.62 -36.65 -62.04
N SER A 5 -28.54 -36.52 -61.22
CA SER A 5 -28.32 -36.51 -59.75
C SER A 5 -26.99 -35.81 -59.27
N ILE A 6 -26.93 -35.53 -57.96
CA ILE A 6 -25.82 -35.47 -56.94
C ILE A 6 -24.35 -35.67 -57.44
N THR A 7 -23.36 -34.81 -57.09
CA THR A 7 -22.43 -35.01 -55.93
C THR A 7 -21.49 -33.81 -55.65
N ALA A 8 -21.40 -33.36 -54.39
CA ALA A 8 -20.29 -32.65 -53.68
C ALA A 8 -19.65 -31.35 -54.27
N LEU A 9 -18.98 -30.47 -53.51
CA LEU A 9 -18.61 -30.44 -52.08
C LEU A 9 -18.68 -28.99 -51.54
N ILE A 10 -19.04 -28.80 -50.27
CA ILE A 10 -19.02 -27.50 -49.57
C ILE A 10 -17.72 -27.38 -48.76
N ALA A 11 -17.09 -26.20 -48.79
CA ALA A 11 -16.12 -25.78 -47.78
C ALA A 11 -16.27 -24.28 -47.49
N LEU A 12 -17.16 -23.93 -46.55
CA LEU A 12 -17.32 -22.57 -46.04
C LEU A 12 -16.20 -22.28 -45.02
N LEU A 13 -15.42 -21.22 -45.25
CA LEU A 13 -14.42 -20.72 -44.31
C LEU A 13 -15.10 -19.93 -43.18
N SER A 14 -15.48 -20.64 -42.11
CA SER A 14 -15.96 -20.02 -40.87
C SER A 14 -14.80 -19.39 -40.10
N ILE A 15 -14.66 -18.07 -40.16
CA ILE A 15 -13.71 -17.33 -39.32
C ILE A 15 -14.27 -17.29 -37.89
N VAL A 16 -13.84 -18.23 -37.05
CA VAL A 16 -14.11 -18.18 -35.61
C VAL A 16 -13.21 -17.12 -34.99
N ALA A 17 -13.77 -15.93 -34.77
CA ALA A 17 -13.15 -14.91 -33.94
C ALA A 17 -13.16 -15.37 -32.47
N CYS A 18 -12.15 -16.12 -32.06
CA CYS A 18 -11.93 -16.44 -30.66
C CYS A 18 -11.72 -15.15 -29.87
N GLY A 19 -12.70 -14.79 -29.03
CA GLY A 19 -12.58 -13.72 -28.05
C GLY A 19 -11.53 -14.08 -27.00
N GLY A 20 -10.27 -13.79 -27.29
CA GLY A 20 -9.20 -13.87 -26.31
C GLY A 20 -9.33 -12.72 -25.32
N SER A 21 -9.70 -13.02 -24.08
CA SER A 21 -9.58 -12.08 -22.97
C SER A 21 -8.15 -11.57 -22.93
N SER A 22 -7.97 -10.26 -23.12
CA SER A 22 -6.66 -9.63 -23.19
C SER A 22 -6.02 -9.57 -21.80
N ASN A 23 -5.37 -10.66 -21.39
CA ASN A 23 -4.37 -10.66 -20.34
C ASN A 23 -3.12 -9.92 -20.83
N GLY A 24 -3.25 -8.60 -21.03
CA GLY A 24 -2.09 -7.72 -21.09
C GLY A 24 -1.33 -7.77 -19.77
N PRO A 25 -0.07 -7.27 -19.72
CA PRO A 25 0.70 -7.22 -18.48
C PRO A 25 -0.11 -6.50 -17.40
N GLN A 26 -0.53 -7.24 -16.37
CA GLN A 26 -1.26 -6.66 -15.25
C GLN A 26 -0.30 -5.72 -14.54
N GLY A 27 -0.68 -4.44 -14.46
CA GLY A 27 0.12 -3.41 -13.80
C GLY A 27 0.34 -3.72 -12.31
N PRO A 28 1.20 -2.95 -11.62
CA PRO A 28 1.42 -3.14 -10.19
C PRO A 28 0.09 -3.18 -9.41
N SER A 29 0.03 -4.02 -8.39
CA SER A 29 -1.02 -4.04 -7.38
C SER A 29 -0.54 -3.36 -6.10
N ALA A 30 -1.47 -2.95 -5.23
CA ALA A 30 -1.11 -2.46 -3.89
C ALA A 30 -0.18 -3.44 -3.14
N SER A 31 -0.42 -4.75 -3.28
CA SER A 31 0.40 -5.82 -2.66
C SER A 31 1.78 -6.05 -3.30
N SER A 32 1.98 -5.70 -4.57
CA SER A 32 3.29 -5.79 -5.22
C SER A 32 4.13 -4.52 -5.03
N VAL A 33 3.47 -3.38 -4.84
CA VAL A 33 4.13 -2.10 -4.52
C VAL A 33 4.66 -2.13 -3.09
N SER A 34 3.81 -2.53 -2.14
CA SER A 34 4.06 -2.50 -0.68
C SER A 34 5.40 -3.10 -0.27
N VAL A 35 5.89 -2.75 0.93
CA VAL A 35 7.14 -3.27 1.49
C VAL A 35 7.21 -4.80 1.44
N GLN A 36 8.26 -5.30 0.80
CA GLN A 36 8.58 -6.70 0.64
C GLN A 36 9.70 -7.11 1.61
N PRO A 37 9.81 -8.40 1.99
CA PRO A 37 10.84 -8.86 2.92
C PRO A 37 12.28 -8.52 2.50
N GLY A 38 12.56 -8.45 1.19
CA GLY A 38 13.89 -8.13 0.66
C GLY A 38 14.29 -6.65 0.73
N ASP A 39 13.36 -5.74 1.03
CA ASP A 39 13.68 -4.32 1.23
C ASP A 39 14.26 -4.07 2.63
N LEU A 40 13.88 -4.93 3.59
CA LEU A 40 14.02 -4.73 5.02
C LEU A 40 15.42 -5.13 5.56
N PRO A 41 15.82 -4.58 6.73
CA PRO A 41 16.96 -5.10 7.49
C PRO A 41 16.81 -6.59 7.84
N HIS A 42 17.95 -7.27 8.01
CA HIS A 42 17.94 -8.66 8.46
C HIS A 42 17.25 -8.86 9.82
N GLY A 43 16.57 -10.00 9.96
CA GLY A 43 15.84 -10.39 11.17
C GLY A 43 14.41 -9.83 11.26
N MET A 44 13.92 -9.12 10.25
CA MET A 44 12.51 -8.71 10.20
C MET A 44 11.62 -9.90 9.77
N VAL A 45 10.50 -10.08 10.47
CA VAL A 45 9.47 -11.10 10.25
C VAL A 45 8.14 -10.46 9.90
N LYS A 46 7.36 -11.12 9.05
CA LYS A 46 6.04 -10.66 8.58
C LYS A 46 4.96 -10.96 9.62
N CYS A 47 4.17 -9.97 10.00
CA CYS A 47 3.09 -10.14 10.98
C CYS A 47 1.77 -10.55 10.31
N ASP A 48 0.96 -11.37 11.01
CA ASP A 48 -0.34 -11.88 10.51
C ASP A 48 -1.32 -10.77 10.12
N LEU A 49 -1.19 -9.56 10.68
CA LEU A 49 -2.00 -8.41 10.32
C LEU A 49 -1.84 -8.03 8.85
N THR A 50 -0.72 -8.37 8.22
CA THR A 50 -0.48 -8.14 6.80
C THR A 50 -1.56 -8.78 5.93
N GLY A 51 -2.04 -8.04 4.93
CA GLY A 51 -3.06 -8.48 3.99
C GLY A 51 -3.64 -7.33 3.19
N ASP A 52 -4.69 -7.62 2.42
CA ASP A 52 -5.58 -6.58 1.93
C ASP A 52 -6.22 -5.81 3.11
N ILE A 53 -6.66 -4.58 2.83
CA ILE A 53 -7.15 -3.66 3.87
C ILE A 53 -8.41 -4.17 4.60
N ASP A 54 -9.29 -4.91 3.91
CA ASP A 54 -10.52 -5.46 4.52
C ASP A 54 -10.16 -6.62 5.47
N SER A 55 -9.21 -7.48 5.10
CA SER A 55 -8.60 -8.49 5.98
C SER A 55 -7.86 -7.87 7.18
N PHE A 56 -7.16 -6.75 7.00
CA PHE A 56 -6.52 -6.02 8.10
C PHE A 56 -7.58 -5.51 9.09
N ILE A 57 -8.58 -4.78 8.59
CA ILE A 57 -9.71 -4.25 9.38
C ILE A 57 -10.42 -5.36 10.16
N ALA A 58 -10.66 -6.51 9.54
CA ALA A 58 -11.30 -7.66 10.16
C ALA A 58 -10.45 -8.26 11.30
N LYS A 59 -9.13 -8.37 11.12
CA LYS A 59 -8.21 -8.88 12.16
C LYS A 59 -8.13 -7.95 13.38
N GLU A 60 -8.30 -6.65 13.20
CA GLU A 60 -8.34 -5.68 14.30
C GLU A 60 -9.67 -5.66 15.07
N GLN A 61 -10.76 -6.24 14.56
CA GLN A 61 -12.09 -6.16 15.21
C GLN A 61 -12.13 -6.66 16.66
N SER A 62 -11.31 -7.67 17.00
CA SER A 62 -11.25 -8.21 18.36
C SER A 62 -10.18 -7.58 19.25
N PRO A 63 -8.93 -7.37 18.81
CA PRO A 63 -7.88 -6.95 19.72
C PRO A 63 -7.73 -5.41 19.78
N ASP A 64 -8.14 -4.67 18.74
CA ASP A 64 -8.42 -3.21 18.78
C ASP A 64 -9.64 -2.77 17.92
N PRO A 65 -10.85 -2.78 18.52
CA PRO A 65 -12.07 -2.32 17.85
C PRO A 65 -12.06 -0.85 17.40
N GLN A 66 -11.25 0.03 18.02
CA GLN A 66 -11.19 1.45 17.64
C GLN A 66 -10.33 1.64 16.39
N THR A 67 -9.20 0.94 16.28
CA THR A 67 -8.42 0.89 15.03
C THR A 67 -9.27 0.30 13.90
N SER A 68 -9.94 -0.84 14.13
CA SER A 68 -10.84 -1.44 13.13
C SER A 68 -11.93 -0.46 12.65
N LYS A 69 -12.60 0.24 13.57
CA LYS A 69 -13.63 1.25 13.24
C LYS A 69 -13.07 2.45 12.48
N SER A 70 -11.93 2.99 12.92
CA SER A 70 -11.31 4.18 12.30
C SER A 70 -10.84 3.86 10.89
N MET A 71 -10.17 2.71 10.72
CA MET A 71 -9.68 2.21 9.43
C MET A 71 -10.83 1.86 8.47
N SER A 72 -11.95 1.35 8.98
CA SER A 72 -13.19 1.19 8.19
C SER A 72 -13.70 2.52 7.64
N GLY A 73 -13.68 3.58 8.46
CA GLY A 73 -14.04 4.94 8.05
C GLY A 73 -13.13 5.48 6.96
N TYR A 74 -11.81 5.49 7.21
CA TYR A 74 -10.83 5.94 6.23
C TYR A 74 -10.88 5.13 4.92
N TRP A 75 -11.11 3.82 4.98
CA TRP A 75 -11.24 3.00 3.78
C TRP A 75 -12.53 3.32 2.99
N ALA A 76 -13.64 3.61 3.67
CA ALA A 76 -14.85 4.10 3.01
C ALA A 76 -14.63 5.47 2.32
N ASP A 77 -13.90 6.38 2.96
CA ASP A 77 -13.56 7.70 2.42
C ASP A 77 -12.66 7.60 1.18
N LEU A 78 -11.61 6.78 1.26
CA LEU A 78 -10.71 6.51 0.13
C LEU A 78 -11.45 5.86 -1.05
N LYS A 79 -12.36 4.90 -0.79
CA LYS A 79 -13.21 4.33 -1.85
C LYS A 79 -14.10 5.38 -2.51
N ARG A 80 -14.67 6.34 -1.74
CA ARG A 80 -15.40 7.49 -2.30
C ARG A 80 -14.50 8.43 -3.12
N ALA A 81 -13.23 8.56 -2.76
CA ALA A 81 -12.22 9.30 -3.55
C ALA A 81 -11.72 8.54 -4.80
N GLY A 82 -12.11 7.26 -4.98
CA GLY A 82 -11.76 6.44 -6.15
C GLY A 82 -10.67 5.38 -5.90
N ALA A 83 -10.40 5.03 -4.64
CA ALA A 83 -9.56 3.89 -4.32
C ALA A 83 -10.22 2.58 -4.75
N THR A 84 -9.43 1.65 -5.31
CA THR A 84 -9.87 0.37 -5.87
C THR A 84 -9.33 -0.83 -5.10
N SER A 85 -8.14 -0.70 -4.50
CA SER A 85 -7.61 -1.67 -3.53
C SER A 85 -6.67 -0.98 -2.55
N ALA A 86 -6.43 -1.61 -1.40
CA ALA A 86 -5.34 -1.23 -0.52
C ALA A 86 -4.76 -2.46 0.19
N TYR A 87 -3.49 -2.37 0.57
CA TYR A 87 -2.73 -3.45 1.22
C TYR A 87 -1.97 -2.90 2.42
N ALA A 88 -2.05 -3.60 3.54
CA ALA A 88 -1.30 -3.33 4.76
C ALA A 88 -0.15 -4.33 4.85
N ALA A 89 1.09 -3.88 4.91
CA ALA A 89 2.29 -4.70 5.09
C ALA A 89 2.96 -4.35 6.42
N ILE A 90 2.99 -5.29 7.36
CA ILE A 90 3.45 -5.07 8.74
C ILE A 90 4.54 -6.08 9.10
N TYR A 91 5.66 -5.57 9.59
CA TYR A 91 6.83 -6.37 9.97
C TYR A 91 7.40 -5.91 11.31
N THR A 92 7.93 -6.85 12.08
CA THR A 92 8.73 -6.56 13.29
C THR A 92 9.98 -7.41 13.32
N ASP A 93 10.81 -7.30 14.35
CA ASP A 93 11.95 -8.20 14.57
C ASP A 93 11.65 -9.49 15.34
N SER A 94 10.38 -9.76 15.73
CA SER A 94 10.01 -11.06 16.32
C SER A 94 8.52 -11.40 16.22
N ALA A 95 8.20 -12.70 16.20
CA ALA A 95 6.80 -13.15 16.24
C ALA A 95 6.06 -12.69 17.52
N ALA A 96 6.78 -12.51 18.64
CA ALA A 96 6.21 -11.97 19.88
C ALA A 96 5.80 -10.50 19.72
N HIS A 97 6.60 -9.68 19.03
CA HIS A 97 6.26 -8.28 18.75
C HIS A 97 5.09 -8.17 17.75
N CYS A 98 5.00 -9.07 16.77
CA CYS A 98 3.79 -9.19 15.93
C CYS A 98 2.50 -9.51 16.72
N SER A 99 2.60 -10.23 17.85
CA SER A 99 1.48 -10.45 18.76
C SER A 99 1.18 -9.22 19.63
N ALA A 100 2.22 -8.49 20.06
CA ALA A 100 2.08 -7.31 20.91
C ALA A 100 1.33 -6.15 20.22
N ILE A 101 1.60 -5.89 18.94
CA ILE A 101 0.95 -4.82 18.15
C ILE A 101 -0.57 -4.91 18.17
N LYS A 102 -1.12 -6.13 18.22
CA LYS A 102 -2.56 -6.35 18.19
C LYS A 102 -3.26 -5.77 19.43
N SER A 103 -2.54 -5.51 20.54
CA SER A 103 -3.19 -5.08 21.79
C SER A 103 -3.68 -3.62 21.75
N SER A 104 -4.97 -3.40 22.02
CA SER A 104 -5.59 -2.07 22.18
C SER A 104 -5.01 -1.17 23.28
N THR A 105 -4.01 -1.65 24.03
CA THR A 105 -3.29 -0.88 25.06
C THR A 105 -1.87 -0.49 24.65
N SER A 106 -1.33 -1.01 23.53
CA SER A 106 -0.02 -0.62 23.04
C SER A 106 -0.11 0.62 22.16
N ASP A 107 0.36 1.76 22.66
CA ASP A 107 0.74 2.87 21.79
C ASP A 107 1.85 2.41 20.84
N ILE A 108 1.54 2.32 19.55
CA ILE A 108 2.48 1.91 18.51
C ILE A 108 3.67 2.89 18.44
N ALA A 109 3.50 4.17 18.77
CA ALA A 109 4.59 5.13 18.84
C ALA A 109 5.55 4.87 20.02
N ALA A 110 5.10 4.15 21.05
CA ALA A 110 5.92 3.73 22.18
C ALA A 110 6.70 2.42 21.94
N ALA A 111 6.63 1.82 20.75
CA ALA A 111 7.38 0.62 20.42
C ALA A 111 8.90 0.82 20.60
N ASN A 112 9.54 -0.06 21.36
CA ASN A 112 10.99 -0.07 21.63
C ASN A 112 11.74 -1.16 20.84
N TYR A 113 11.05 -1.78 19.88
CA TYR A 113 11.53 -2.81 18.96
C TYR A 113 11.42 -2.31 17.51
N ARG A 114 12.07 -3.01 16.56
CA ARG A 114 11.95 -2.62 15.14
C ARG A 114 10.56 -2.92 14.63
N LEU A 115 9.90 -1.91 14.07
CA LEU A 115 8.56 -2.00 13.50
C LEU A 115 8.54 -1.32 12.13
N VAL A 116 7.85 -1.94 11.18
CA VAL A 116 7.46 -1.34 9.90
C VAL A 116 5.96 -1.50 9.74
N VAL A 117 5.26 -0.38 9.53
CA VAL A 117 3.85 -0.33 9.14
C VAL A 117 3.78 0.40 7.81
N ASN A 118 3.35 -0.31 6.78
CA ASN A 118 3.20 0.22 5.44
C ASN A 118 1.78 0.01 4.95
N PHE A 119 1.19 1.05 4.38
CA PHE A 119 -0.08 0.94 3.67
C PHE A 119 0.08 1.52 2.27
N VAL A 120 -0.29 0.73 1.26
CA VAL A 120 -0.40 1.19 -0.12
C VAL A 120 -1.86 1.23 -0.51
N VAL A 121 -2.31 2.34 -1.09
CA VAL A 121 -3.66 2.52 -1.64
C VAL A 121 -3.54 2.70 -3.14
N GLN A 122 -4.21 1.84 -3.90
CA GLN A 122 -4.33 1.96 -5.35
C GLN A 122 -5.65 2.64 -5.69
N PHE A 123 -5.61 3.59 -6.61
CA PHE A 123 -6.74 4.32 -7.14
C PHE A 123 -7.02 3.92 -8.59
N LYS A 124 -8.23 4.27 -9.06
CA LYS A 124 -8.63 4.10 -10.47
C LYS A 124 -7.76 4.90 -11.45
N ASP A 125 -7.20 6.03 -11.02
CA ASP A 125 -6.39 6.93 -11.82
C ASP A 125 -5.50 7.83 -10.92
N GLU A 126 -4.49 8.46 -11.54
CA GLU A 126 -3.53 9.34 -10.86
C GLU A 126 -4.16 10.62 -10.31
N LYS A 127 -5.24 11.13 -10.93
CA LYS A 127 -5.94 12.33 -10.46
C LYS A 127 -6.67 12.06 -9.14
N SER A 128 -7.26 10.87 -8.99
CA SER A 128 -7.86 10.40 -7.73
C SER A 128 -6.80 10.25 -6.63
N ALA A 129 -5.63 9.67 -6.92
CA ALA A 129 -4.53 9.55 -5.97
C ALA A 129 -3.99 10.92 -5.52
N ALA A 130 -3.58 11.78 -6.46
CA ALA A 130 -3.11 13.13 -6.14
C ALA A 130 -4.16 13.98 -5.39
N GLY A 131 -5.45 13.77 -5.70
CA GLY A 131 -6.57 14.37 -4.97
C GLY A 131 -6.70 13.85 -3.54
N ALA A 132 -6.49 12.56 -3.30
CA ALA A 132 -6.50 11.96 -1.97
C ALA A 132 -5.30 12.41 -1.13
N TYR A 133 -4.06 12.27 -1.63
CA TYR A 133 -2.84 12.79 -0.97
C TYR A 133 -2.95 14.24 -0.51
N THR A 134 -3.60 15.09 -1.32
CA THR A 134 -3.74 16.52 -1.02
C THR A 134 -4.86 16.84 -0.01
N ASN A 135 -6.00 16.14 -0.09
CA ASN A 135 -7.25 16.56 0.55
C ASN A 135 -7.82 15.57 1.57
N GLN A 136 -7.24 14.38 1.73
CA GLN A 136 -7.73 13.31 2.59
C GLN A 136 -6.66 12.86 3.59
N SER A 137 -7.09 12.17 4.64
CA SER A 137 -6.17 11.34 5.43
C SER A 137 -6.11 9.96 4.79
N ILE A 138 -4.94 9.58 4.30
CA ILE A 138 -4.69 8.24 3.80
C ILE A 138 -4.54 7.35 5.04
N LEU A 139 -5.61 6.62 5.39
CA LEU A 139 -5.65 5.69 6.52
C LEU A 139 -5.18 6.29 7.86
N GLY A 140 -5.67 7.51 8.15
CA GLY A 140 -5.36 8.24 9.39
C GLY A 140 -4.15 9.17 9.32
N PHE A 141 -3.29 9.01 8.30
CA PHE A 141 -2.13 9.89 8.10
C PHE A 141 -2.43 10.93 7.02
N SER A 142 -1.98 12.17 7.22
CA SER A 142 -2.07 13.22 6.20
C SER A 142 -0.81 14.07 6.16
N ALA A 143 -0.49 14.60 4.98
CA ALA A 143 0.65 15.49 4.81
C ALA A 143 0.47 16.81 5.58
N SER A 144 -0.77 17.25 5.84
CA SER A 144 -1.05 18.40 6.70
C SER A 144 -0.76 18.11 8.18
N ALA A 145 -1.15 16.93 8.70
CA ALA A 145 -0.86 16.53 10.07
C ALA A 145 0.65 16.50 10.35
N LEU A 146 1.44 15.91 9.45
CA LEU A 146 2.91 15.87 9.57
C LEU A 146 3.54 17.27 9.61
N ARG A 147 3.10 18.21 8.75
CA ARG A 147 3.58 19.60 8.80
C ARG A 147 3.21 20.32 10.10
N SER A 148 2.02 20.04 10.65
CA SER A 148 1.57 20.64 11.91
C SER A 148 2.20 20.02 13.17
N GLY A 149 2.88 18.88 13.04
CA GLY A 149 3.47 18.14 14.17
C GLY A 149 4.69 18.81 14.83
N GLY A 150 5.12 19.99 14.37
CA GLY A 150 6.22 20.77 14.95
C GLY A 150 7.63 20.28 14.63
N ALA A 151 7.79 19.03 14.19
CA ALA A 151 9.05 18.50 13.68
C ALA A 151 9.31 18.92 12.23
N GLN A 152 10.59 19.05 11.86
CA GLN A 152 10.97 19.47 10.50
C GLN A 152 10.75 18.32 9.49
N THR A 153 9.99 18.61 8.44
CA THR A 153 9.71 17.69 7.34
C THR A 153 10.60 17.93 6.12
N ILE A 154 10.82 16.89 5.33
CA ILE A 154 11.51 16.92 4.03
C ILE A 154 10.46 16.69 2.95
N GLU A 155 10.27 17.66 2.05
CA GLU A 155 9.14 17.66 1.11
C GLU A 155 9.57 17.67 -0.37
N GLY A 156 8.67 17.13 -1.20
CA GLY A 156 8.85 17.00 -2.64
C GLY A 156 10.09 16.17 -2.98
N THR A 157 10.70 16.45 -4.13
CA THR A 157 11.83 15.67 -4.65
C THR A 157 13.06 15.62 -3.72
N LYS A 158 13.15 16.52 -2.72
CA LYS A 158 14.21 16.50 -1.69
C LYS A 158 14.10 15.30 -0.75
N SER A 159 12.93 14.65 -0.67
CA SER A 159 12.73 13.41 0.09
C SER A 159 13.40 12.18 -0.55
N GLY A 160 13.77 12.27 -1.84
CA GLY A 160 14.18 11.12 -2.65
C GLY A 160 13.01 10.31 -3.23
N LEU A 161 11.76 10.72 -3.02
CA LEU A 161 10.55 10.05 -3.51
C LEU A 161 9.99 10.76 -4.77
N THR A 162 8.87 11.48 -4.64
CA THR A 162 8.19 12.18 -5.75
C THR A 162 7.96 13.66 -5.43
N ALA A 163 7.43 14.42 -6.40
CA ALA A 163 7.01 15.81 -6.15
C ALA A 163 5.90 15.92 -5.09
N ASN A 164 4.99 14.93 -5.05
CA ASN A 164 3.96 14.81 -4.03
C ASN A 164 4.44 13.87 -2.92
N SER A 165 5.39 14.33 -2.12
CA SER A 165 5.89 13.55 -0.97
C SER A 165 6.25 14.42 0.22
N ILE A 166 6.18 13.82 1.41
CA ILE A 166 6.59 14.37 2.68
C ILE A 166 7.21 13.26 3.55
N VAL A 167 8.35 13.56 4.16
CA VAL A 167 9.08 12.65 5.05
C VAL A 167 9.36 13.35 6.36
N LEU A 168 9.04 12.70 7.47
CA LEU A 168 9.54 12.98 8.80
C LEU A 168 10.61 11.92 9.11
N ASP A 169 11.85 12.35 9.36
CA ASP A 169 12.98 11.49 9.67
C ASP A 169 13.68 12.08 10.89
N GLN A 170 13.36 11.56 12.07
CA GLN A 170 13.78 12.11 13.35
C GLN A 170 14.22 11.01 14.33
N SER A 171 14.95 11.40 15.37
CA SER A 171 15.22 10.55 16.52
C SER A 171 14.94 11.33 17.79
N ILE A 172 14.16 10.73 18.68
CA ILE A 172 13.78 11.31 19.97
C ILE A 172 14.27 10.35 21.04
N SER A 173 15.13 10.85 21.94
CA SER A 173 15.81 10.04 22.96
C SER A 173 16.54 8.83 22.33
N ASN A 174 16.04 7.61 22.54
CA ASN A 174 16.60 6.35 22.04
C ASN A 174 15.71 5.68 20.96
N GLN A 175 14.70 6.38 20.43
CA GLN A 175 13.83 5.87 19.37
C GLN A 175 14.04 6.66 18.07
N SER A 176 14.15 5.95 16.94
CA SER A 176 14.12 6.56 15.61
C SER A 176 12.72 6.43 14.99
N PHE A 177 12.29 7.48 14.30
CA PHE A 177 11.01 7.55 13.62
C PHE A 177 11.22 8.03 12.19
N TYR A 178 10.89 7.18 11.23
CA TYR A 178 10.82 7.53 9.82
C TYR A 178 9.39 7.35 9.33
N ILE A 179 8.70 8.44 8.97
CA ILE A 179 7.34 8.42 8.44
C ILE A 179 7.36 9.12 7.09
N ALA A 180 7.05 8.38 6.02
CA ALA A 180 6.95 8.89 4.66
C ALA A 180 5.52 8.74 4.14
N LEU A 181 4.97 9.82 3.59
CA LEU A 181 3.75 9.80 2.78
C LEU A 181 4.11 10.29 1.38
N TRP A 182 3.71 9.56 0.34
CA TRP A 182 3.87 10.02 -1.03
C TRP A 182 2.78 9.51 -1.96
N GLN A 183 2.56 10.25 -3.04
CA GLN A 183 1.80 9.83 -4.19
C GLN A 183 2.75 9.58 -5.37
N ASN A 184 2.51 8.50 -6.09
CA ASN A 184 3.16 8.20 -7.36
C ASN A 184 2.15 7.51 -8.30
N LYS A 185 1.87 8.12 -9.46
CA LYS A 185 0.81 7.67 -10.38
C LYS A 185 -0.52 7.43 -9.64
N ALA A 186 -1.19 6.32 -9.91
CA ALA A 186 -2.44 5.92 -9.27
C ALA A 186 -2.26 5.29 -7.87
N PHE A 187 -1.16 5.58 -7.16
CA PHE A 187 -0.90 5.04 -5.82
C PHE A 187 -0.58 6.16 -4.84
N ASP A 188 -1.19 6.07 -3.65
CA ASP A 188 -0.70 6.73 -2.45
C ASP A 188 -0.07 5.69 -1.54
N THR A 189 0.95 6.08 -0.77
CA THR A 189 1.65 5.18 0.15
C THR A 189 1.97 5.89 1.45
N ILE A 190 1.77 5.19 2.56
CA ILE A 190 2.27 5.52 3.90
C ILE A 190 3.30 4.46 4.29
N LEU A 191 4.43 4.91 4.82
CA LEU A 191 5.46 4.04 5.36
C LEU A 191 5.97 4.62 6.68
N ALA A 192 5.68 3.96 7.79
CA ALA A 192 6.23 4.24 9.10
C ALA A 192 7.23 3.15 9.49
N LEU A 193 8.47 3.52 9.81
CA LEU A 193 9.46 2.66 10.44
C LEU A 193 9.85 3.25 11.79
N LEU A 194 9.85 2.40 12.81
CA LEU A 194 10.30 2.74 14.16
C LEU A 194 11.53 1.88 14.51
N ASN A 195 12.52 2.51 15.14
CA ASN A 195 13.78 1.90 15.59
C ASN A 195 14.62 1.26 14.46
N VAL A 196 14.34 1.63 13.20
CA VAL A 196 15.17 1.34 12.03
C VAL A 196 16.03 2.58 11.74
N ASP A 197 17.28 2.39 11.33
CA ASP A 197 18.16 3.52 11.03
C ASP A 197 17.68 4.31 9.80
N SER A 198 18.04 5.59 9.73
CA SER A 198 17.61 6.50 8.66
C SER A 198 18.06 6.04 7.25
N THR A 199 19.21 5.37 7.12
CA THR A 199 19.74 4.92 5.83
C THR A 199 18.93 3.72 5.32
N SER A 200 18.69 2.72 6.18
CA SER A 200 17.81 1.60 5.88
C SER A 200 16.38 2.05 5.59
N SER A 201 15.84 3.00 6.37
CA SER A 201 14.49 3.54 6.18
C SER A 201 14.31 4.23 4.82
N LYS A 202 15.27 5.08 4.43
CA LYS A 202 15.31 5.70 3.09
C LYS A 202 15.43 4.67 1.97
N LYS A 203 16.24 3.61 2.18
CA LYS A 203 16.36 2.50 1.22
C LYS A 203 15.03 1.78 1.03
N VAL A 204 14.29 1.48 2.11
CA VAL A 204 12.96 0.84 2.03
C VAL A 204 12.01 1.73 1.21
N ALA A 205 11.87 3.01 1.57
CA ALA A 205 10.96 3.95 0.91
C ALA A 205 11.26 4.13 -0.60
N THR A 206 12.54 4.29 -0.96
CA THR A 206 12.96 4.46 -2.35
C THR A 206 12.82 3.17 -3.17
N THR A 207 13.09 2.01 -2.57
CA THR A 207 12.90 0.70 -3.22
C THR A 207 11.41 0.43 -3.46
N GLU A 208 10.55 0.75 -2.49
CA GLU A 208 9.09 0.66 -2.61
C GLU A 208 8.57 1.56 -3.73
N ASN A 209 8.93 2.84 -3.72
CA ASN A 209 8.56 3.80 -4.76
C ASN A 209 9.01 3.36 -6.17
N SER A 210 10.15 2.68 -6.29
CA SER A 210 10.68 2.19 -7.59
C SER A 210 9.82 1.11 -8.27
N ARG A 211 8.90 0.47 -7.53
CA ARG A 211 7.97 -0.54 -8.07
C ARG A 211 6.74 0.08 -8.73
N ILE A 212 6.50 1.37 -8.55
CA ILE A 212 5.43 2.14 -9.19
C ILE A 212 5.98 2.69 -10.52
N LYS A 213 5.74 1.96 -11.61
CA LYS A 213 6.35 2.19 -12.94
C LYS A 213 5.41 2.78 -13.97
#